data_AF-A0A151T8G9-F1
#
_entry.id   AF-A0A151T8G9-F1
#
_cell.length_a   1.000
_cell.length_b   1.000
_cell.length_c   1.000
_cell.angle_alpha   90.00
_cell.angle_beta   90.00
_cell.angle_gamma   90.00
#
_symmetry.space_group_name_H-M   'P 1'
#
loop_
_entity.id
_entity.type
_entity.pdbx_description
1 polymer ?
#
loop_
_entity_poly.entity_id
_entity_poly.type
_entity_poly.pdbx_seq_one_letter_code
_entity_poly.pdbx_strand_id
1 'polypeptide(L)' 'MNIWVPLSTASILGHRYFLIVIDDNTRHIWIFFMKMKSEIGNLVKFFINLVENHFDKKVKCVRTDSGLEFMLK' A
#
# COMPACT_ATOMS: atom_id res chain seq x y z
N MET A 1 -0.57 -6.14 5.77
CA MET A 1 -0.01 -5.35 4.66
C MET A 1 1.40 -5.86 4.44
N ASN A 2 1.56 -6.75 3.47
CA ASN A 2 2.84 -7.34 3.13
C ASN A 2 3.28 -6.88 1.73
N ILE A 3 4.59 -6.74 1.62
CA ILE A 3 5.43 -6.70 0.43
C ILE A 3 5.25 -5.48 -0.47
N TRP A 4 6.10 -4.47 -0.27
CA TRP A 4 6.72 -3.83 -1.43
C TRP A 4 7.55 -4.88 -2.14
N VAL A 5 7.01 -5.42 -3.24
CA VAL A 5 7.80 -6.32 -4.09
C VAL A 5 8.65 -5.44 -4.99
N PRO A 6 9.99 -5.43 -4.84
CA PRO A 6 10.84 -4.83 -5.86
C PRO A 6 10.70 -5.65 -7.14
N LEU A 7 10.41 -4.97 -8.24
CA LEU A 7 10.51 -5.55 -9.57
C LEU A 7 11.99 -5.61 -9.99
N SER A 8 12.41 -6.76 -10.51
CA SER A 8 13.73 -6.91 -11.14
C SER A 8 13.87 -6.04 -12.40
N THR A 9 12.76 -5.75 -13.07
CA THR A 9 12.70 -4.90 -14.27
C THR A 9 11.54 -3.92 -14.14
N ALA A 10 11.81 -2.65 -14.41
CA ALA A 10 10.75 -1.64 -14.36
C ALA A 10 9.63 -1.99 -15.35
N SER A 11 8.38 -1.72 -14.98
CA SER A 11 7.25 -1.79 -15.93
C SER A 11 7.48 -0.83 -17.11
N ILE A 12 6.68 -0.99 -18.17
CA ILE A 12 6.70 -0.11 -19.35
C ILE A 12 6.59 1.37 -18.95
N LEU A 13 5.88 1.67 -17.85
CA LEU A 13 5.67 3.02 -17.32
C LEU A 13 6.69 3.44 -16.26
N GLY A 14 7.72 2.63 -16.01
CA GLY A 14 8.82 2.92 -15.10
C GLY A 14 8.57 2.58 -13.63
N HIS A 15 7.44 1.97 -13.26
CA HIS A 15 7.19 1.50 -11.89
C HIS A 15 8.12 0.34 -11.54
N ARG A 16 8.69 0.37 -10.33
CA ARG A 16 9.68 -0.60 -9.82
C ARG A 16 9.24 -1.28 -8.52
N TYR A 17 8.14 -0.84 -7.93
CA TYR A 17 7.60 -1.36 -6.69
C TYR A 17 6.08 -1.48 -6.80
N PHE A 18 5.50 -2.40 -6.04
CA PHE A 18 4.05 -2.45 -5.84
C PHE A 18 3.72 -2.48 -4.37
N LEU A 19 2.65 -1.82 -3.96
CA LEU A 19 2.09 -1.95 -2.63
C LEU A 19 0.85 -2.82 -2.70
N ILE A 20 0.83 -3.91 -1.93
CA ILE A 20 -0.31 -4.80 -1.83
C ILE A 20 -0.99 -4.60 -0.47
N VAL A 21 -2.27 -4.24 -0.51
CA VAL A 21 -3.13 -4.15 0.67
C VAL A 21 -4.14 -5.28 0.59
N ILE A 22 -4.24 -6.06 1.65
CA ILE A 22 -5.17 -7.17 1.76
C ILE A 22 -6.07 -6.87 2.95
N ASP A 23 -7.37 -6.86 2.74
CA ASP A 23 -8.34 -6.81 3.83
C ASP A 23 -8.51 -8.21 4.42
N ASP A 24 -8.29 -8.33 5.73
CA ASP A 24 -8.33 -9.61 6.42
C ASP A 24 -9.75 -10.19 6.48
N ASN A 25 -10.78 -9.34 6.50
CA ASN A 25 -12.17 -9.75 6.65
C ASN A 25 -12.78 -10.25 5.34
N THR A 26 -12.59 -9.50 4.26
CA THR A 26 -13.24 -9.74 2.97
C THR A 26 -12.30 -10.36 1.94
N ARG A 27 -11.00 -10.48 2.25
CA ARG A 27 -9.94 -10.91 1.32
C ARG A 27 -9.83 -10.04 0.06
N HIS A 28 -10.39 -8.82 0.06
CA HIS A 28 -10.17 -7.88 -1.04
C HIS A 28 -8.70 -7.48 -1.10
N ILE A 29 -8.18 -7.39 -2.32
CA ILE A 29 -6.77 -7.06 -2.60
C ILE A 29 -6.73 -5.79 -3.42
N TRP A 30 -5.98 -4.80 -2.94
CA TRP A 30 -5.65 -3.59 -3.69
C TRP A 30 -4.17 -3.58 -4.03
N ILE A 31 -3.84 -3.25 -5.27
CA ILE A 31 -2.48 -3.19 -5.77
C ILE A 31 -2.21 -1.77 -6.29
N PHE A 32 -1.19 -1.12 -5.72
CA PHE A 32 -0.75 0.21 -6.14
C PHE A 32 0.64 0.14 -6.75
N PHE A 33 0.83 0.78 -7.91
CA PHE A 33 2.10 0.83 -8.62
C PHE A 33 2.92 2.04 -8.17
N MET A 34 4.22 1.83 -7.95
CA MET A 34 5.14 2.86 -7.44
C MET A 34 6.45 2.89 -8.21
N LYS A 35 6.99 4.09 -8.41
CA LYS A 35 8.32 4.31 -8.97
C LYS A 35 9.39 4.34 -7.88
N MET A 36 9.03 4.84 -6.70
CA MET A 36 9.94 4.99 -5.56
C MET A 36 9.29 4.48 -4.26
N LYS A 37 10.09 3.94 -3.34
CA LYS A 37 9.60 3.54 -2.00
C LYS A 37 9.04 4.70 -1.17
N SER A 38 9.52 5.93 -1.41
CA SER A 38 9.02 7.13 -0.72
C SER A 38 7.55 7.45 -0.98
N GLU A 39 6.95 6.86 -2.03
CA GLU A 39 5.53 7.06 -2.39
C GLU A 39 4.57 6.32 -1.44
N ILE A 40 5.07 5.34 -0.67
CA ILE A 40 4.26 4.47 0.20
C ILE A 40 3.41 5.29 1.18
N GLY A 41 4.00 6.28 1.86
CA GLY A 41 3.28 7.07 2.86
C GLY A 41 2.09 7.84 2.29
N ASN A 42 2.23 8.37 1.07
CA ASN A 42 1.15 9.07 0.38
C ASN A 42 0.06 8.10 -0.09
N LEU A 43 0.45 6.92 -0.59
CA LEU A 43 -0.49 5.88 -1.01
C LEU A 43 -1.28 5.30 0.15
N VAL A 44 -0.69 5.15 1.34
CA VAL A 44 -1.42 4.71 2.53
C VAL A 44 -2.48 5.73 2.93
N LYS A 45 -2.14 7.04 2.95
CA LYS A 45 -3.11 8.10 3.23
C LYS A 45 -4.23 8.12 2.20
N PHE A 46 -3.88 8.01 0.92
CA PHE A 46 -4.84 7.93 -0.17
C PHE A 46 -5.76 6.71 -0.01
N PHE A 47 -5.21 5.54 0.32
CA PHE A 47 -5.97 4.32 0.54
C PHE A 47 -6.95 4.45 1.70
N ILE A 48 -6.54 5.01 2.83
CA ILE A 48 -7.44 5.22 3.98
C ILE A 48 -8.61 6.12 3.56
N ASN A 49 -8.32 7.24 2.89
CA ASN A 49 -9.35 8.15 2.39
C ASN A 49 -10.27 7.47 1.36
N LEU A 50 -9.72 6.63 0.50
CA LEU A 50 -10.51 5.84 -0.46
C LEU A 50 -11.45 4.89 0.27
N VAL A 51 -10.97 4.14 1.26
CA VAL A 51 -11.79 3.19 2.01
C VAL A 51 -12.92 3.90 2.77
N GLU A 52 -12.59 5.00 3.45
CA GLU A 52 -13.54 5.77 4.24
C GLU A 52 -14.63 6.39 3.37
N ASN A 53 -14.31 6.92 2.19
CA ASN A 53 -15.30 7.53 1.31
C ASN A 53 -16.11 6.50 0.49
N HIS A 54 -15.46 5.48 -0.09
CA HIS A 54 -16.15 4.55 -0.99
C HIS A 54 -16.96 3.48 -0.28
N PHE A 55 -16.50 3.03 0.89
CA PHE A 55 -17.12 1.92 1.60
C PHE A 55 -17.88 2.37 2.84
N ASP A 56 -17.82 3.66 3.19
CA ASP A 56 -18.35 4.20 4.44
C ASP A 56 -17.88 3.39 5.65
N LYS A 57 -16.61 2.93 5.59
CA LYS A 57 -15.95 2.12 6.63
C LYS A 57 -14.71 2.83 7.11
N LYS A 58 -14.59 2.93 8.43
CA LYS A 58 -13.40 3.46 9.08
C LYS A 58 -12.30 2.39 9.15
N VAL A 59 -11.10 2.75 8.67
CA VAL A 59 -9.92 1.88 8.83
C VAL A 59 -9.51 1.87 10.30
N LYS A 60 -9.57 0.69 10.95
CA LYS A 60 -9.28 0.57 12.39
C LYS A 60 -7.79 0.43 12.69
N CYS A 61 -7.08 -0.34 11.88
CA CYS A 61 -5.66 -0.64 12.08
C CYS A 61 -5.05 -1.00 10.72
N VAL A 62 -3.87 -0.46 10.46
CA VAL A 62 -3.02 -0.89 9.33
C VAL A 62 -1.88 -1.69 9.93
N ARG A 63 -1.84 -3.00 9.67
CA ARG A 63 -0.75 -3.87 10.13
C ARG A 63 0.26 -4.07 9.02
N THR A 64 1.51 -3.71 9.28
CA THR A 64 2.64 -3.88 8.37
C THR A 64 3.63 -4.86 9.01
N ASP A 65 4.18 -5.77 8.21
CA ASP A 65 5.17 -6.78 8.65
C ASP A 65 6.62 -6.32 8.48
N SER A 66 6.81 -5.16 7.88
CA SER A 66 8.11 -4.59 7.62
C SER A 66 8.54 -3.72 8.81
N GLY A 67 9.48 -4.24 9.60
CA GLY A 67 10.05 -3.54 10.75
C GLY A 67 10.57 -2.15 10.40
N LEU A 68 10.27 -1.17 11.26
CA LEU A 68 10.72 0.23 11.30
C LEU A 68 10.58 1.11 10.04
N GLU A 69 10.50 0.59 8.81
CA GLU A 69 10.43 1.40 7.57
C GLU A 69 9.10 2.16 7.42
N PHE A 70 8.04 1.74 8.11
CA PHE A 70 6.78 2.49 8.20
C PHE A 70 6.78 3.56 9.30
N MET A 71 7.70 3.48 10.26
CA MET A 71 7.90 4.54 11.25
C MET A 71 8.93 5.54 10.73
N LEU A 72 8.64 6.15 9.58
CA LEU A 72 9.35 7.37 9.19
C LEU A 72 8.92 8.49 10.15
N LYS A 73 9.94 8.95 10.89
CA LYS A 73 9.96 10.11 11.79
C LYS A 73 9.50 11.39 11.11
#